data_AF-A0A9E8N6L5-F1
#
_entry.id   AF-A0A9E8N6L5-F1
#
_cell.length_a   1.000
_cell.length_b   1.000
_cell.length_c   1.000
_cell.angle_alpha   90.00
_cell.angle_beta   90.00
_cell.angle_gamma   90.00
#
_symmetry.space_group_name_H-M   'P 1'
#
loop_
_entity.id
_entity.type
_entity.pdbx_description
1 polymer ?
#
loop_
_entity_poly.entity_id
_entity_poly.type
_entity_poly.pdbx_seq_one_letter_code
_entity_poly.pdbx_strand_id
1 'polypeptide(L)' 'MSAEELLRRYRLENNLTQQQMANLLGVSQAAYHKWESEITKIPLDRYLSISVVCNVKLQDMLPENWQKKINSE' A
#
# COMPACT_ATOMS: atom_id res chain seq x y z
N MET A 1 9.67 2.83 4.17
CA MET A 1 8.31 3.29 3.85
C MET A 1 7.37 2.12 4.08
N SER A 2 6.30 2.28 4.85
CA SER A 2 5.30 1.22 5.05
C SER A 2 4.28 1.19 3.90
N ALA A 3 3.47 0.13 3.82
CA ALA A 3 2.40 0.04 2.82
C ALA A 3 1.31 1.09 3.08
N GLU A 4 1.02 1.37 4.35
CA GLU A 4 0.06 2.36 4.82
C GLU A 4 0.50 3.78 4.42
N GLU A 5 1.79 4.09 4.61
CA GLU A 5 2.38 5.37 4.23
C GLU A 5 2.39 5.56 2.70
N LEU A 6 2.67 4.49 1.94
CA LEU A 6 2.59 4.51 0.48
C LEU A 6 1.17 4.82 0.00
N LEU A 7 0.15 4.13 0.54
CA LEU A 7 -1.25 4.33 0.17
C LEU A 7 -1.67 5.78 0.39
N ARG A 8 -1.33 6.34 1.56
CA ARG A 8 -1.61 7.74 1.88
C ARG A 8 -0.93 8.70 0.91
N ARG A 9 0.36 8.48 0.63
CA ARG A 9 1.15 9.32 -0.28
C ARG A 9 0.58 9.30 -1.69
N TYR A 10 0.37 8.11 -2.25
CA TYR A 10 -0.19 7.94 -3.59
C TYR A 10 -1.57 8.61 -3.72
N ARG A 11 -2.43 8.42 -2.71
CA ARG A 11 -3.76 9.04 -2.68
C ARG A 11 -3.68 10.57 -2.73
N LEU A 12 -2.80 11.17 -1.94
CA LEU A 12 -2.63 12.63 -1.89
C LEU A 12 -1.99 13.18 -3.17
N GLU A 13 -0.97 12.51 -3.71
CA GLU A 13 -0.31 12.91 -4.97
C GLU A 13 -1.27 12.90 -6.17
N ASN A 14 -2.27 12.02 -6.15
CA ASN A 14 -3.27 11.88 -7.21
C ASN A 14 -4.60 12.58 -6.90
N ASN A 15 -4.70 13.39 -5.83
CA ASN A 15 -5.93 14.07 -5.40
C ASN A 15 -7.14 13.13 -5.23
N LEU A 16 -6.89 11.92 -4.74
CA LEU A 16 -7.92 10.90 -4.55
C LEU A 16 -8.55 11.02 -3.16
N THR A 17 -9.86 10.79 -3.10
CA THR A 17 -10.56 10.53 -1.84
C THR A 17 -10.27 9.11 -1.35
N GLN A 18 -10.52 8.83 -0.06
CA GLN A 18 -10.39 7.47 0.48
C GLN A 18 -11.33 6.48 -0.24
N GLN A 19 -12.51 6.92 -0.66
CA GLN A 19 -13.45 6.09 -1.43
C GLN A 19 -12.92 5.77 -2.83
N GLN A 20 -12.35 6.75 -3.54
CA GLN A 20 -11.77 6.50 -4.86
C GLN A 20 -10.59 5.53 -4.77
N MET A 21 -9.72 5.70 -3.77
CA MET A 21 -8.60 4.78 -3.57
C MET A 21 -9.06 3.37 -3.20
N ALA A 22 -10.09 3.25 -2.36
CA ALA A 22 -10.70 1.96 -2.04
C ALA A 22 -11.30 1.27 -3.28
N ASN A 23 -11.93 2.04 -4.17
CA ASN A 23 -12.47 1.52 -5.44
C ASN A 23 -11.35 0.99 -6.35
N LEU A 24 -10.22 1.70 -6.45
CA LEU A 24 -9.06 1.24 -7.23
C LEU A 24 -8.49 -0.08 -6.70
N LEU A 25 -8.49 -0.26 -5.38
CA LEU A 25 -8.00 -1.47 -4.71
C LEU A 25 -9.05 -2.59 -4.64
N GLY A 26 -10.29 -2.35 -5.08
CA GLY A 26 -11.39 -3.31 -5.00
C GLY A 26 -11.78 -3.67 -3.56
N VAL A 27 -11.74 -2.71 -2.63
CA VAL A 27 -12.07 -2.89 -1.21
C VAL A 27 -13.11 -1.86 -0.76
N SER A 28 -13.69 -2.05 0.44
CA SER A 28 -14.57 -1.04 1.01
C SER A 28 -13.77 0.17 1.52
N GLN A 29 -14.38 1.36 1.49
CA GLN A 29 -13.75 2.57 2.04
C GLN A 29 -13.42 2.43 3.53
N ALA A 30 -14.26 1.71 4.28
CA ALA A 30 -13.99 1.41 5.70
C ALA A 30 -12.74 0.53 5.88
N ALA A 31 -12.51 -0.47 5.01
CA ALA A 31 -11.30 -1.28 5.05
C ALA A 31 -10.06 -0.43 4.74
N TYR A 32 -10.13 0.37 3.67
CA TYR A 32 -9.07 1.28 3.28
C TYR A 32 -8.74 2.30 4.40
N HIS A 33 -9.75 2.89 5.03
CA HIS A 33 -9.58 3.82 6.14
C HIS A 33 -8.81 3.18 7.31
N LYS A 34 -9.14 1.94 7.66
CA LYS A 34 -8.45 1.20 8.73
C LYS A 34 -6.98 0.90 8.38
N TRP A 35 -6.68 0.68 7.10
CA TRP A 35 -5.31 0.51 6.62
C TRP A 35 -4.53 1.82 6.70
N GLU A 36 -5.05 2.90 6.12
CA GLU A 36 -4.38 4.21 6.13
C GLU A 36 -4.19 4.78 7.54
N SER A 37 -5.05 4.38 8.49
CA SER A 37 -4.99 4.82 9.89
C SER A 37 -4.28 3.82 10.82
N GLU A 38 -3.65 2.77 10.27
CA GLU A 38 -2.91 1.73 11.01
C GLU A 38 -3.74 0.97 12.07
N ILE A 39 -5.08 1.06 12.00
CA ILE A 39 -6.00 0.38 12.93
C ILE A 39 -5.97 -1.14 12.72
N THR A 40 -5.81 -1.56 11.46
CA THR A 40 -5.71 -2.98 11.09
C THR A 40 -4.60 -3.20 10.09
N LYS A 41 -3.87 -4.31 10.24
CA LYS A 41 -2.86 -4.73 9.27
C LYS A 41 -3.47 -5.00 7.90
N ILE A 42 -2.74 -4.63 6.86
CA ILE A 42 -3.07 -4.97 5.48
C ILE A 42 -2.84 -6.49 5.28
N PRO A 43 -3.82 -7.24 4.78
CA PRO A 43 -3.64 -8.65 4.44
C PRO A 43 -2.56 -8.85 3.36
N LEU A 44 -1.77 -9.92 3.47
CA LEU A 44 -0.62 -10.17 2.57
C LEU A 44 -1.03 -10.27 1.09
N ASP A 45 -2.18 -10.87 0.80
CA ASP A 45 -2.76 -10.98 -0.54
C ASP A 45 -3.08 -9.62 -1.19
N ARG A 46 -3.16 -8.54 -0.41
CA ARG A 46 -3.41 -7.19 -0.90
C ARG A 46 -2.15 -6.46 -1.36
N TYR A 47 -0.97 -6.89 -0.95
CA TYR A 47 0.27 -6.20 -1.32
C TYR A 47 0.52 -6.20 -2.82
N LEU A 48 0.17 -7.28 -3.53
CA LEU A 48 0.28 -7.32 -4.99
C LEU A 48 -0.64 -6.29 -5.65
N SER A 49 -1.90 -6.20 -5.21
CA SER A 49 -2.85 -5.20 -5.71
C SER A 49 -2.35 -3.77 -5.46
N ILE A 50 -1.84 -3.49 -4.26
CA ILE A 50 -1.29 -2.17 -3.92
C ILE A 50 -0.09 -1.84 -4.82
N SER A 51 0.83 -2.79 -5.03
CA SER A 51 2.00 -2.56 -5.88
C SER A 51 1.61 -2.19 -7.32
N VAL A 52 0.59 -2.85 -7.88
CA VAL A 52 0.08 -2.57 -9.23
C VAL A 52 -0.61 -1.21 -9.31
N VAL A 53 -1.52 -0.91 -8.38
CA VAL A 53 -2.27 0.37 -8.35
C VAL A 53 -1.33 1.55 -8.14
N CYS A 54 -0.39 1.43 -7.19
CA CYS A 54 0.54 2.50 -6.87
C CYS A 54 1.75 2.57 -7.81
N ASN A 55 1.86 1.62 -8.76
CA ASN A 55 3.00 1.49 -9.68
C ASN A 55 4.36 1.49 -8.96
N VAL A 56 4.47 0.70 -7.90
CA VAL A 56 5.73 0.48 -7.15
C VAL A 56 6.12 -0.98 -7.22
N LYS A 57 7.41 -1.29 -7.01
CA LYS A 57 7.79 -2.70 -6.89
C LYS A 57 7.38 -3.21 -5.52
N LEU A 58 6.91 -4.44 -5.45
CA LEU A 58 6.53 -5.08 -4.18
C LEU A 58 7.67 -5.03 -3.13
N GLN A 59 8.91 -5.19 -3.59
CA GLN A 59 10.11 -5.09 -2.74
C GLN A 59 10.28 -3.72 -2.07
N ASP A 60 9.80 -2.64 -2.69
CA ASP A 60 9.94 -1.28 -2.16
C ASP A 60 9.05 -1.08 -0.92
N MET A 61 8.06 -1.97 -0.73
CA MET A 61 7.14 -2.00 0.42
C MET A 61 7.66 -2.88 1.57
N LEU A 62 8.78 -3.60 1.38
CA LEU A 62 9.37 -4.46 2.39
C LEU A 62 10.30 -3.67 3.33
N PRO A 63 10.54 -4.15 4.55
CA PRO A 63 11.58 -3.60 5.43
C PRO A 63 12.95 -3.54 4.76
N GLU A 64 13.74 -2.49 5.02
CA GLU A 64 15.05 -2.27 4.35
C GLU A 64 16.02 -3.45 4.52
N ASN A 65 16.01 -4.11 5.68
CA ASN A 65 16.83 -5.28 5.94
C ASN A 65 16.46 -6.48 5.05
N TRP A 66 15.22 -6.59 4.60
CA TRP A 66 14.78 -7.61 3.64
C TRP A 66 15.15 -7.21 2.22
N GLN A 67 15.01 -5.92 1.88
CA GLN A 67 15.46 -5.41 0.59
C GLN A 67 16.95 -5.67 0.36
N LYS A 68 17.79 -5.42 1.38
CA LYS A 68 19.24 -5.67 1.32
C LYS A 68 19.57 -7.14 1.06
N LYS A 69 18.81 -8.08 1.63
CA LYS A 69 18.99 -9.53 1.40
C LYS A 69 18.61 -9.95 -0.01
N ILE A 70 17.51 -9.43 -0.53
CA ILE A 70 17.03 -9.76 -1.90
C ILE A 70 18.00 -9.22 -2.96
N ASN A 71 18.56 -8.03 -2.74
CA ASN A 71 19.49 -7.40 -3.68
C ASN A 71 20.96 -7.84 -3.51
N SER A 72 21.25 -8.70 -2.54
CA SER A 72 22.61 -9.20 -2.27
C SER A 72 22.88 -10.60 -2.83
N GLU A 73 21.96 -11.16 -3.61
CA GLU A 73 22.10 -12.39 -4.40
C GLU A 73 22.10 -12.07 -5.90
#